data_AF-X1E0Q4-F1
#
_entry.id   AF-X1E0Q4-F1
#
_cell.length_a   1.000
_cell.length_b   1.000
_cell.length_c   1.000
_cell.angle_alpha   90.00
_cell.angle_beta   90.00
_cell.angle_gamma   90.00
#
_symmetry.space_group_name_H-M   'P 1'
#
loop_
_entity.id
_entity.type
_entity.pdbx_description
1 polymer ?
#
loop_
_entity_poly.entity_id
_entity_poly.type
_entity_poly.pdbx_seq_one_letter_code
_entity_poly.pdbx_strand_id
1 'polypeptide(L)'
;MKLYLVQHAKAASKEQDPQRPLIQEGRGELQKVTEFIKPLKLSVDYLWHSEKKRAVQTAELLAEAVEIKKAKTLREGLGPNDDVAVLKDELNTA
;
A
#
# COMPACT_ATOMS: atom_id res chain seq x y z
N MET A 1 -14.63 12.30 -1.77
CA MET A 1 -13.81 11.10 -2.02
C MET A 1 -13.50 10.37 -0.71
N LYS A 2 -13.30 9.04 -0.74
CA LYS A 2 -12.72 8.29 0.39
C LYS A 2 -11.26 7.98 0.08
N LEU A 3 -10.36 8.32 1.01
CA LEU A 3 -8.93 8.03 0.91
C LEU A 3 -8.54 7.10 2.05
N TYR A 4 -7.86 6.00 1.72
CA TYR A 4 -7.33 5.07 2.70
C TYR A 4 -5.80 5.11 2.63
N LEU A 5 -5.16 5.52 3.73
CA LEU A 5 -3.71 5.53 3.84
C LEU A 5 -3.27 4.28 4.59
N VAL A 6 -2.40 3.50 3.96
CA VAL A 6 -1.90 2.24 4.54
C VAL A 6 -0.39 2.29 4.59
N GLN A 7 0.15 2.12 5.80
CA GLN A 7 1.59 1.91 5.97
C GLN A 7 1.95 0.49 5.51
N HIS A 8 3.09 0.35 4.83
CA HIS A 8 3.58 -0.98 4.44
C HIS A 8 3.76 -1.88 5.69
N ALA A 9 3.60 -3.19 5.51
CA ALA A 9 3.81 -4.15 6.60
C ALA A 9 5.29 -4.22 7.04
N LYS A 10 5.55 -4.93 8.15
CA LYS A 10 6.90 -5.09 8.70
C LYS A 10 7.84 -5.68 7.64
N ALA A 11 9.00 -5.06 7.50
CA ALA A 11 9.99 -5.36 6.48
C ALA A 11 11.37 -5.56 7.11
N ALA A 12 12.26 -6.21 6.38
CA ALA A 12 13.63 -6.43 6.81
C ALA A 12 14.33 -5.09 7.07
N SER A 13 15.31 -5.13 7.97
CA SER A 13 16.20 -4.00 8.17
C SER A 13 17.06 -3.79 6.93
N LYS A 14 17.63 -2.57 6.77
CA LYS A 14 18.46 -2.25 5.60
C LYS A 14 19.77 -3.06 5.61
N GLU A 15 20.25 -3.41 6.80
CA GLU A 15 21.46 -4.18 7.06
C GLU A 15 21.28 -5.65 6.66
N GLN A 16 20.09 -6.21 6.92
CA GLN A 16 19.75 -7.58 6.56
C GLN A 16 19.50 -7.74 5.05
N ASP A 17 18.73 -6.82 4.46
CA ASP A 17 18.47 -6.78 3.02
C ASP A 17 18.23 -5.32 2.60
N PRO A 18 19.09 -4.73 1.74
CA PRO A 18 18.93 -3.35 1.27
C PRO A 18 17.61 -3.08 0.54
N GLN A 19 17.03 -4.10 -0.11
CA GLN A 19 15.73 -4.00 -0.77
C GLN A 19 14.57 -3.96 0.25
N ARG A 20 14.82 -4.38 1.49
CA ARG A 20 13.88 -4.39 2.60
C ARG A 20 12.53 -5.04 2.22
N PRO A 21 12.51 -6.32 1.80
CA PRO A 21 11.27 -7.05 1.56
C PRO A 21 10.48 -7.23 2.87
N LEU A 22 9.20 -7.59 2.76
CA LEU A 22 8.42 -8.00 3.93
C LEU A 22 9.05 -9.22 4.60
N ILE A 23 9.07 -9.23 5.93
CA ILE A 23 9.42 -10.41 6.73
C ILE A 23 8.19 -11.29 6.95
N GLN A 24 8.39 -12.54 7.34
CA GLN A 24 7.30 -13.50 7.55
C GLN A 24 6.28 -13.00 8.58
N GLU A 25 6.76 -12.42 9.68
CA GLU A 25 5.91 -11.78 10.69
C GLU A 25 5.01 -10.70 10.08
N GLY A 26 5.59 -9.79 9.28
CA GLY A 26 4.85 -8.72 8.61
C GLY A 26 3.80 -9.23 7.62
N ARG A 27 4.09 -10.31 6.90
CA ARG A 27 3.10 -10.97 6.04
C ARG A 27 1.94 -11.54 6.84
N GLY A 28 2.23 -12.22 7.96
CA GLY A 28 1.21 -12.78 8.84
C GLY A 28 0.33 -11.71 9.50
N GLU A 29 0.92 -10.58 9.91
CA GLU A 29 0.16 -9.44 10.43
C GLU A 29 -0.72 -8.81 9.36
N LEU A 30 -0.19 -8.60 8.15
CA LEU A 30 -0.96 -8.07 7.04
C LEU A 30 -2.11 -9.00 6.65
N GLN A 31 -1.89 -10.32 6.71
CA GLN A 31 -2.94 -11.30 6.45
C GLN A 31 -4.11 -11.19 7.44
N LYS A 32 -3.84 -10.94 8.72
CA LYS A 32 -4.91 -10.69 9.70
C LYS A 32 -5.69 -9.42 9.36
N VAL A 33 -5.01 -8.38 8.88
CA VAL A 33 -5.66 -7.14 8.42
C VAL A 33 -6.53 -7.41 7.19
N THR A 34 -6.02 -8.14 6.19
CA THR A 34 -6.77 -8.48 4.98
C THR A 34 -8.00 -9.30 5.31
N GLU A 35 -7.88 -10.31 6.17
CA GLU A 35 -9.00 -11.12 6.66
C GLU A 35 -10.04 -10.27 7.40
N PHE A 36 -9.61 -9.31 8.22
CA PHE A 36 -10.50 -8.41 8.95
C PHE A 36 -11.29 -7.46 8.03
N ILE A 37 -10.66 -6.93 6.98
CA ILE A 37 -11.33 -5.95 6.08
C ILE A 37 -12.13 -6.62 4.96
N LYS A 38 -11.86 -7.87 4.60
CA LYS A 38 -12.52 -8.58 3.50
C LYS A 38 -14.06 -8.59 3.60
N PRO A 39 -14.68 -8.81 4.79
CA PRO A 39 -16.13 -8.74 4.94
C PRO A 39 -16.74 -7.35 4.70
N LEU A 40 -15.94 -6.29 4.81
CA LEU A 40 -16.38 -4.91 4.58
C LEU A 40 -16.64 -4.63 3.08
N LYS A 41 -16.19 -5.53 2.18
CA LYS A 41 -16.35 -5.41 0.72
C LYS A 41 -15.94 -4.02 0.23
N LEU A 42 -14.76 -3.56 0.69
CA LEU A 42 -14.22 -2.27 0.27
C LEU A 42 -13.96 -2.28 -1.23
N SER A 43 -14.41 -1.23 -1.89
CA SER A 43 -14.27 -1.02 -3.33
C SER A 43 -13.59 0.32 -3.55
N VAL A 44 -12.45 0.30 -4.24
CA VAL A 44 -11.63 1.47 -4.54
C VAL A 44 -11.37 1.55 -6.04
N ASP A 45 -11.31 2.77 -6.57
CA ASP A 45 -10.98 2.95 -7.99
C ASP A 45 -9.51 2.60 -8.26
N TYR A 46 -8.63 3.02 -7.36
CA TYR A 46 -7.19 2.85 -7.49
C TYR A 46 -6.57 2.31 -6.20
N LEU A 47 -5.56 1.45 -6.36
CA LEU A 47 -4.63 1.07 -5.31
C LEU A 47 -3.23 1.55 -5.72
N TRP A 48 -2.75 2.60 -5.06
CA TRP A 48 -1.42 3.16 -5.33
C TRP A 48 -0.39 2.68 -4.32
N HIS A 49 0.83 2.47 -4.79
CA HIS A 49 1.97 2.17 -3.93
C HIS A 49 3.23 2.87 -4.43
N SER A 50 4.21 3.04 -3.55
CA SER A 50 5.54 3.50 -3.94
C SER A 50 6.37 2.36 -4.54
N GLU A 51 7.50 2.71 -5.14
CA GLU A 51 8.48 1.77 -5.72
C GLU A 51 9.18 0.88 -4.69
N LYS A 52 9.06 1.17 -3.40
CA LYS A 52 9.77 0.40 -2.36
C LYS A 52 9.20 -1.01 -2.29
N LYS A 53 10.06 -2.03 -2.31
CA LYS A 53 9.67 -3.46 -2.33
C LYS A 53 8.63 -3.82 -1.27
N ARG A 54 8.81 -3.34 -0.03
CA ARG A 54 7.83 -3.49 1.07
C ARG A 54 6.45 -2.90 0.77
N ALA A 55 6.36 -1.77 0.07
CA ALA A 55 5.10 -1.16 -0.33
C ALA A 55 4.44 -1.96 -1.46
N VAL A 56 5.20 -2.36 -2.47
CA VAL A 56 4.72 -3.22 -3.57
C VAL A 56 4.13 -4.52 -3.02
N GLN A 57 4.87 -5.23 -2.16
CA GLN A 57 4.42 -6.50 -1.57
C GLN A 57 3.20 -6.32 -0.65
N THR A 58 3.11 -5.20 0.07
CA THR A 58 1.92 -4.89 0.88
C THR A 58 0.70 -4.66 -0.01
N ALA A 59 0.86 -3.89 -1.09
CA ALA A 59 -0.18 -3.62 -2.07
C ALA A 59 -0.67 -4.89 -2.79
N GLU A 60 0.24 -5.82 -3.09
CA GLU A 60 -0.11 -7.13 -3.66
C GLU A 60 -1.02 -7.93 -2.74
N LEU A 61 -0.67 -8.05 -1.47
CA LEU A 61 -1.46 -8.80 -0.49
C LEU A 61 -2.79 -8.11 -0.16
N LEU A 62 -2.82 -6.78 -0.11
CA LEU A 62 -4.06 -6.01 0.11
C LEU A 62 -5.05 -6.15 -1.05
N ALA A 63 -4.55 -6.27 -2.28
CA ALA A 63 -5.39 -6.42 -3.47
C ALA A 63 -6.25 -7.70 -3.44
N GLU A 64 -5.91 -8.69 -2.62
CA GLU A 64 -6.71 -9.90 -2.41
C GLU A 64 -7.94 -9.67 -1.51
N ALA A 65 -7.98 -8.54 -0.80
CA ALA A 65 -8.99 -8.23 0.21
C ALA A 65 -9.94 -7.10 -0.19
N VAL A 66 -9.59 -6.32 -1.21
CA VAL A 66 -10.37 -5.18 -1.68
C VAL A 66 -10.66 -5.31 -3.17
N GLU A 67 -11.81 -4.81 -3.60
CA GLU A 67 -12.13 -4.70 -5.01
C GLU A 67 -11.46 -3.46 -5.61
N ILE A 68 -10.71 -3.66 -6.69
CA ILE A 68 -10.00 -2.59 -7.40
C ILE A 68 -10.64 -2.41 -8.78
N LYS A 69 -11.30 -1.27 -9.00
CA LYS A 69 -12.11 -1.07 -10.22
C LYS A 69 -11.29 -0.70 -11.46
N LYS A 70 -10.18 0.03 -11.27
CA LYS A 70 -9.38 0.53 -12.40
C LYS A 70 -7.98 -0.04 -12.41
N ALA A 71 -7.15 0.30 -11.42
CA ALA A 71 -5.75 -0.12 -11.45
C ALA A 71 -5.10 -0.24 -10.07
N LYS A 72 -4.22 -1.23 -9.95
CA LYS A 72 -3.14 -1.29 -8.96
C LYS A 72 -1.87 -0.80 -9.65
N THR A 73 -1.35 0.37 -9.28
CA THR A 73 -0.21 0.96 -9.99
C THR A 73 0.84 1.55 -9.06
N LEU A 74 2.09 1.45 -9.50
CA LEU A 74 3.16 2.31 -9.03
C LEU A 74 2.74 3.76 -9.25
N ARG A 75 3.01 4.60 -8.26
CA ARG A 75 2.77 6.03 -8.32
C ARG A 75 3.97 6.78 -7.75
N GLU A 76 4.46 7.74 -8.52
CA GLU A 76 5.47 8.70 -8.08
C GLU A 76 4.88 9.65 -7.02
N GLY A 77 5.70 10.18 -6.11
CA GLY A 77 5.22 11.05 -5.03
C GLY A 77 4.73 10.31 -3.78
N LEU A 78 4.95 8.98 -3.69
CA LEU A 78 4.63 8.15 -2.52
C LEU A 78 5.89 7.63 -1.79
N GLY A 79 7.07 8.10 -2.20
CA GLY A 79 8.32 7.87 -1.49
C GLY A 79 8.30 8.49 -0.09
N PRO A 80 9.16 8.01 0.82
CA PRO A 80 9.18 8.45 2.21
C PRO A 80 9.52 9.94 2.42
N ASN A 81 10.16 10.55 1.43
CA ASN A 81 10.61 11.94 1.48
C ASN A 81 9.98 12.79 0.36
N ASP A 82 8.97 12.25 -0.33
CA ASP A 82 8.33 12.95 -1.43
C ASP A 82 7.39 14.03 -0.88
N ASP A 83 7.19 15.10 -1.65
CA ASP A 83 6.32 16.20 -1.24
C ASP A 83 4.84 15.82 -1.34
N VAL A 84 4.16 15.80 -0.20
CA VAL A 84 2.73 15.48 -0.08
C VAL A 84 1.83 16.55 -0.72
N ALA A 85 2.31 17.78 -0.90
CA ALA A 85 1.51 18.87 -1.46
C ALA A 85 1.02 18.54 -2.89
N VAL A 86 1.87 17.91 -3.70
CA VAL A 86 1.55 17.49 -5.07
C VAL A 86 0.37 16.52 -5.09
N LEU A 87 0.40 15.50 -4.23
CA LEU A 87 -0.70 14.53 -4.13
C LEU A 87 -1.98 15.18 -3.60
N LYS A 88 -1.86 16.06 -2.60
CA LYS A 88 -3.00 16.78 -2.01
C LYS A 88 -3.72 17.62 -3.07
N ASP A 89 -2.99 18.34 -3.91
CA ASP A 89 -3.59 19.19 -4.95
C ASP A 89 -4.30 18.34 -6.03
N GLU A 90 -3.72 17.21 -6.45
CA GLU A 90 -4.38 16.29 -7.39
C GLU A 90 -5.68 15.72 -6.83
N LEU A 91 -5.66 15.27 -5.56
CA LEU A 91 -6.83 14.72 -4.89
C LEU A 91 -7.96 15.75 -4.70
N ASN A 92 -7.64 17.04 -4.59
CA ASN A 92 -8.65 18.10 -4.51
C ASN A 92 -9.32 18.42 -5.86
N THR A 93 -8.73 17.97 -6.96
CA THR A 93 -9.22 18.25 -8.32
C THR A 93 -10.04 17.08 -8.89
N ALA A 94 -10.11 15.94 -8.17
CA ALA A 94 -10.69 14.67 -8.60
C ALA A 94 -12.10 14.39 -8.05
#